data_AF-A0A8D8VUC9-F1
#
_entry.id   AF-A0A8D8VUC9-F1
#
_cell.length_a   1.000
_cell.length_b   1.000
_cell.length_c   1.000
_cell.angle_alpha   90.00
_cell.angle_beta   90.00
_cell.angle_gamma   90.00
#
_symmetry.space_group_name_H-M   'P 1'
#
loop_
_entity.id
_entity.type
_entity.pdbx_description
1 polymer ?
#
loop_
_entity_poly.entity_id
_entity_poly.type
_entity_poly.pdbx_seq_one_letter_code
_entity_poly.pdbx_strand_id
1 'polypeptide(L)'
;MKDRKSKWILIVPMMLLILHKSTANQLFPNDRTLVFDWRVEFNTGAMLPSKMVSEWHMNSKIIIQTYNSITQMQIVNVSGSYNIDDASLLYKPFRINYTGGYITDLYIAPDDLPWSANMKRALSSIFQVNLDLLKVKSLVSTGREETVYGNCAIDYVVRDSDDEKLSLHKTVNLQSCVNLPVNHWQNSPKYDCPSSFIAIFDSGQLK
;
A
#
# COMPACT_ATOMS: atom_id res chain seq x y z
N MET A 1 -21.64 -74.33 -15.04
CA MET A 1 -21.66 -73.30 -16.12
C MET A 1 -23.02 -72.63 -16.05
N LYS A 2 -23.27 -71.58 -15.26
CA LYS A 2 -22.70 -70.22 -15.21
C LYS A 2 -22.88 -69.46 -16.52
N ASP A 3 -23.85 -68.52 -16.53
CA ASP A 3 -23.81 -67.15 -17.09
C ASP A 3 -25.25 -66.59 -17.14
N ARG A 4 -25.76 -65.95 -16.07
CA ARG A 4 -25.55 -64.56 -15.59
C ARG A 4 -25.78 -63.50 -16.68
N LYS A 5 -27.06 -63.17 -16.90
CA LYS A 5 -27.52 -62.00 -17.66
C LYS A 5 -26.98 -60.72 -17.01
N SER A 6 -26.09 -60.04 -17.73
CA SER A 6 -25.46 -58.77 -17.34
C SER A 6 -26.47 -57.62 -17.47
N LYS A 7 -26.78 -56.97 -16.34
CA LYS A 7 -27.54 -55.71 -16.31
C LYS A 7 -26.56 -54.57 -16.57
N TRP A 8 -26.71 -53.89 -17.70
CA TRP A 8 -26.01 -52.64 -17.97
C TRP A 8 -26.69 -51.51 -17.19
N ILE A 9 -26.05 -51.07 -16.10
CA ILE A 9 -26.44 -49.88 -15.35
C ILE A 9 -25.79 -48.69 -16.07
N LEU A 10 -26.60 -47.87 -16.72
CA LEU A 10 -26.20 -46.55 -17.23
C LEU A 10 -25.94 -45.63 -16.03
N ILE A 11 -24.67 -45.48 -15.68
CA ILE A 11 -24.22 -44.49 -14.69
C ILE A 11 -24.07 -43.16 -15.45
N VAL A 12 -25.05 -42.27 -15.29
CA VAL A 12 -24.94 -40.86 -15.70
C VAL A 12 -23.96 -40.18 -14.74
N PRO A 13 -22.82 -39.63 -15.19
CA PRO A 13 -21.99 -38.82 -14.31
C PRO A 13 -22.71 -37.48 -14.13
N MET A 14 -23.36 -37.33 -12.98
CA MET A 14 -23.84 -36.05 -12.47
C MET A 14 -22.60 -35.17 -12.27
N MET A 15 -22.27 -34.39 -13.29
CA MET A 15 -21.23 -33.38 -13.28
C MET A 15 -21.62 -32.36 -12.22
N LEU A 16 -21.06 -32.51 -11.02
CA LEU A 16 -21.15 -31.53 -9.95
C LEU A 16 -20.55 -30.23 -10.49
N LEU A 17 -21.41 -29.28 -10.88
CA LEU A 17 -21.04 -27.89 -11.04
C LEU A 17 -20.60 -27.41 -9.67
N ILE A 18 -19.30 -27.48 -9.40
CA ILE A 18 -18.68 -26.80 -8.27
C ILE A 18 -18.84 -25.31 -8.56
N LEU A 19 -19.92 -24.72 -8.03
CA LEU A 19 -20.00 -23.28 -7.84
C LEU A 19 -18.78 -22.89 -7.01
N HIS A 20 -17.73 -22.43 -7.67
CA HIS A 20 -16.68 -21.68 -7.01
C HIS A 20 -17.34 -20.39 -6.55
N LYS A 21 -17.74 -20.34 -5.27
CA LYS A 21 -17.88 -19.08 -4.56
C LYS A 21 -16.50 -18.43 -4.64
N SER A 22 -16.31 -17.53 -5.60
CA SER A 22 -15.21 -16.59 -5.58
C SER A 22 -15.39 -15.77 -4.31
N THR A 23 -14.64 -16.13 -3.28
CA THR A 23 -14.53 -15.31 -2.08
C THR A 23 -13.84 -14.02 -2.51
N ALA A 24 -14.62 -12.93 -2.56
CA ALA A 24 -14.19 -11.57 -2.83
C ALA A 24 -13.29 -11.00 -1.71
N ASN A 25 -12.26 -11.76 -1.30
CA ASN A 25 -11.34 -11.42 -0.22
C ASN A 25 -9.92 -11.12 -0.72
N GLN A 26 -9.71 -11.11 -2.04
CA GLN A 26 -8.40 -10.92 -2.63
C GLN A 26 -8.49 -9.87 -3.73
N LEU A 27 -7.62 -8.87 -3.65
CA LEU A 27 -7.53 -7.79 -4.65
C LEU A 27 -6.89 -8.31 -5.95
N PHE A 28 -5.97 -9.26 -5.82
CA PHE A 28 -5.23 -9.86 -6.92
C PHE A 28 -5.69 -11.30 -7.16
N PRO A 29 -6.46 -11.58 -8.22
CA PRO A 29 -6.90 -12.95 -8.51
C PRO A 29 -5.72 -13.85 -8.87
N ASN A 30 -5.76 -15.10 -8.41
CA ASN A 30 -4.78 -16.12 -8.78
C ASN A 30 -4.79 -16.36 -10.30
N ASP A 31 -3.62 -16.69 -10.84
CA ASP A 31 -3.40 -17.06 -12.25
C ASP A 31 -3.77 -15.95 -13.25
N ARG A 32 -3.79 -14.70 -12.79
CA ARG A 32 -3.95 -13.52 -13.65
C ARG A 32 -2.75 -12.60 -13.54
N THR A 33 -2.46 -11.94 -14.66
CA THR A 33 -1.51 -10.84 -14.73
C THR A 33 -2.28 -9.54 -14.84
N LEU A 34 -2.00 -8.59 -13.96
CA LEU A 34 -2.53 -7.23 -14.01
C LEU A 34 -1.41 -6.27 -14.37
N VAL A 35 -1.71 -5.29 -15.21
CA VAL A 35 -0.76 -4.27 -15.64
C VAL A 35 -1.36 -2.89 -15.34
N PHE A 36 -0.62 -2.09 -14.58
CA PHE A 36 -1.02 -0.74 -14.19
C PHE A 36 0.00 0.28 -14.69
N ASP A 37 -0.47 1.47 -15.06
CA ASP A 37 0.38 2.63 -15.23
C ASP A 37 0.57 3.33 -13.88
N TRP A 38 1.82 3.64 -13.54
CA TRP A 38 2.17 4.28 -12.27
C TRP A 38 2.92 5.59 -12.52
N ARG A 39 2.29 6.68 -12.09
CA ARG A 39 2.84 8.02 -12.15
C ARG A 39 3.10 8.53 -10.73
N VAL A 40 4.30 9.04 -10.52
CA VAL A 40 4.73 9.66 -9.27
C VAL A 40 5.21 11.07 -9.59
N GLU A 41 4.74 12.04 -8.82
CA GLU A 41 5.13 13.45 -8.94
C GLU A 41 5.47 13.97 -7.53
N PHE A 42 6.59 14.68 -7.40
CA PHE A 42 7.05 15.28 -6.18
C PHE A 42 7.45 16.73 -6.45
N ASN A 43 6.86 17.65 -5.69
CA ASN A 43 7.07 19.08 -5.85
C ASN A 43 7.51 19.66 -4.50
N THR A 44 8.57 20.46 -4.51
CA THR A 44 9.05 21.18 -3.33
C THR A 44 9.31 22.64 -3.68
N GLY A 45 8.88 23.57 -2.82
CA GLY A 45 9.00 24.99 -3.09
C GLY A 45 8.31 25.85 -2.04
N ALA A 46 8.40 27.17 -2.22
CA ALA A 46 7.63 28.09 -1.39
C ALA A 46 6.14 27.99 -1.77
N MET A 47 5.26 28.00 -0.76
CA MET A 47 3.80 28.02 -0.97
C MET A 47 3.39 29.22 -1.83
N LEU A 48 4.11 30.35 -1.71
CA LEU A 48 4.07 31.51 -2.61
C LEU A 48 5.47 32.16 -2.69
N PRO A 49 5.93 32.64 -3.86
CA PRO A 49 5.32 32.49 -5.18
C PRO A 49 5.60 31.10 -5.79
N SER A 50 4.61 30.53 -6.49
CA SER A 50 4.65 29.19 -7.11
C SER A 50 5.70 29.00 -8.20
N LYS A 51 6.46 30.04 -8.56
CA LYS A 51 7.50 30.01 -9.59
C LYS A 51 8.84 29.42 -9.11
N MET A 52 8.99 29.16 -7.81
CA MET A 52 10.19 28.55 -7.22
C MET A 52 9.84 27.15 -6.70
N VAL A 53 9.50 26.26 -7.62
CA VAL A 53 9.19 24.86 -7.34
C VAL A 53 10.21 23.99 -8.07
N SER A 54 10.88 23.13 -7.32
CA SER A 54 11.63 22.01 -7.88
C SER A 54 10.68 20.82 -8.02
N GLU A 55 10.63 20.25 -9.21
CA GLU A 55 9.77 19.13 -9.56
C GLU A 55 10.61 17.90 -9.89
N TRP A 56 10.11 16.74 -9.47
CA TRP A 56 10.60 15.44 -9.86
C TRP A 56 9.41 14.53 -10.19
N HIS A 57 9.46 13.84 -11.31
CA HIS A 57 8.43 12.89 -11.71
C HIS A 57 9.01 11.59 -12.26
N MET A 58 8.22 10.52 -12.14
CA MET A 58 8.52 9.19 -12.65
C MET A 58 7.26 8.56 -13.22
N ASN A 59 7.36 8.01 -14.42
CA ASN A 59 6.36 7.17 -15.06
C ASN A 59 6.90 5.76 -15.20
N SER A 60 6.08 4.77 -14.90
CA SER A 60 6.43 3.35 -15.04
C SER A 60 5.19 2.49 -15.26
N LYS A 61 5.42 1.22 -15.61
CA LYS A 61 4.38 0.19 -15.59
C LYS A 61 4.62 -0.75 -14.42
N ILE A 62 3.55 -1.21 -13.80
CA ILE A 62 3.59 -2.23 -12.75
C ILE A 62 2.96 -3.50 -13.30
N ILE A 63 3.67 -4.62 -13.19
CA ILE A 63 3.15 -5.95 -13.51
C ILE A 63 2.92 -6.67 -12.17
N ILE A 64 1.70 -7.16 -11.96
CA ILE A 64 1.29 -7.89 -10.76
C ILE A 64 0.81 -9.27 -11.17
N GLN A 65 1.39 -10.31 -10.57
CA GLN A 65 1.07 -11.71 -10.84
C GLN A 65 0.91 -12.46 -9.53
N THR A 66 -0.17 -13.23 -9.38
CA THR A 66 -0.40 -14.02 -8.17
C THR A 66 -0.41 -15.50 -8.50
N TYR A 67 0.44 -16.26 -7.82
CA TYR A 67 0.55 -17.70 -7.94
C TYR A 67 0.65 -18.34 -6.56
N ASN A 68 -0.14 -19.38 -6.28
CA ASN A 68 -0.20 -20.05 -4.97
C ASN A 68 -0.35 -19.08 -3.79
N SER A 69 -1.24 -18.09 -3.91
CA SER A 69 -1.49 -17.04 -2.90
C SER A 69 -0.31 -16.11 -2.61
N ILE A 70 0.79 -16.21 -3.36
CA ILE A 70 1.92 -15.28 -3.29
C ILE A 70 1.78 -14.29 -4.45
N THR A 71 1.75 -13.00 -4.14
CA THR A 71 1.66 -11.95 -5.16
C THR A 71 3.06 -11.42 -5.45
N GLN A 72 3.51 -11.57 -6.69
CA GLN A 72 4.73 -10.99 -7.19
C GLN A 72 4.41 -9.67 -7.92
N MET A 73 5.20 -8.66 -7.66
CA MET A 73 5.12 -7.35 -8.31
C MET A 73 6.45 -7.03 -8.98
N GLN A 74 6.38 -6.33 -10.11
CA GLN A 74 7.55 -5.86 -10.84
C GLN A 74 7.27 -4.48 -11.43
N ILE A 75 8.22 -3.55 -11.25
CA ILE A 75 8.21 -2.24 -11.90
C ILE A 75 8.98 -2.39 -13.21
N VAL A 76 8.45 -1.86 -14.31
CA VAL A 76 9.10 -1.90 -15.63
C VAL A 76 8.91 -0.58 -16.36
N ASN A 77 9.70 -0.33 -17.40
CA ASN A 77 9.60 0.85 -18.27
C ASN A 77 9.63 2.18 -17.48
N VAL A 78 10.56 2.28 -16.53
CA VAL A 78 10.75 3.49 -15.73
C VAL A 78 11.32 4.60 -16.63
N SER A 79 10.69 5.77 -16.60
CA SER A 79 11.08 7.00 -17.28
C SER A 79 10.78 8.19 -16.36
N GLY A 80 11.48 9.32 -16.49
CA GLY A 80 11.27 10.44 -15.57
C GLY A 80 12.09 11.68 -15.91
N SER A 81 12.10 12.65 -14.99
CA SER A 81 12.71 13.98 -15.20
C SER A 81 14.24 13.94 -15.36
N TYR A 82 14.88 12.89 -14.85
CA TYR A 82 16.32 12.65 -14.95
C TYR A 82 16.54 11.20 -15.39
N ASN A 83 17.67 10.94 -16.07
CA ASN A 83 18.10 9.56 -16.32
C ASN A 83 18.29 8.88 -14.96
N ILE A 84 17.42 7.93 -14.66
CA ILE A 84 17.55 7.09 -13.47
C ILE A 84 18.61 6.05 -13.83
N ASP A 85 19.88 6.44 -13.72
CA ASP A 85 21.03 5.62 -14.11
C ASP A 85 21.05 4.27 -13.36
N ASP A 86 20.41 4.20 -12.19
CA ASP A 86 20.27 3.01 -11.33
C ASP A 86 18.85 2.39 -11.32
N ALA A 87 18.06 2.53 -12.40
CA ALA A 87 16.73 1.90 -12.48
C ALA A 87 16.76 0.36 -12.44
N SER A 88 17.93 -0.25 -12.62
CA SER A 88 18.14 -1.70 -12.58
C SER A 88 17.62 -2.34 -11.29
N LEU A 89 17.76 -1.66 -10.15
CA LEU A 89 17.27 -2.12 -8.85
C LEU A 89 15.74 -2.09 -8.75
N LEU A 90 15.09 -1.10 -9.36
CA LEU A 90 13.63 -1.01 -9.40
C LEU A 90 13.00 -2.13 -10.25
N TYR A 91 13.71 -2.58 -11.29
CA TYR A 91 13.24 -3.66 -12.17
C TYR A 91 13.26 -5.04 -11.50
N LYS A 92 13.96 -5.20 -10.37
CA LYS A 92 13.98 -6.46 -9.63
C LYS A 92 12.60 -6.75 -9.04
N PRO A 93 12.02 -7.93 -9.33
CA PRO A 93 10.72 -8.30 -8.79
C PRO A 93 10.79 -8.44 -7.27
N PHE A 94 9.65 -8.18 -6.63
CA PHE A 94 9.47 -8.33 -5.18
C PHE A 94 8.14 -9.03 -4.92
N ARG A 95 7.99 -9.61 -3.73
CA ARG A 95 6.78 -10.39 -3.40
C ARG A 95 6.10 -9.79 -2.20
N ILE A 96 4.77 -9.82 -2.20
CA ILE A 96 3.95 -9.45 -1.06
C ILE A 96 3.06 -10.62 -0.67
N ASN A 97 2.87 -10.76 0.64
CA ASN A 97 1.80 -11.58 1.19
C ASN A 97 0.61 -10.66 1.48
N TYR A 98 -0.50 -10.90 0.77
CA TYR A 98 -1.67 -10.02 0.77
C TYR A 98 -2.90 -10.80 1.25
N THR A 99 -3.39 -10.47 2.44
CA THR A 99 -4.51 -11.17 3.06
C THR A 99 -5.56 -10.18 3.54
N GLY A 100 -6.81 -10.32 3.07
CA GLY A 100 -7.95 -9.54 3.58
C GLY A 100 -7.86 -8.03 3.38
N GLY A 101 -7.00 -7.55 2.47
CA GLY A 101 -6.77 -6.11 2.31
C GLY A 101 -5.44 -5.59 2.83
N TYR A 102 -4.75 -6.41 3.61
CA TYR A 102 -3.54 -6.03 4.33
C TYR A 102 -2.31 -6.73 3.76
N ILE A 103 -1.20 -6.01 3.75
CA ILE A 103 0.12 -6.56 3.45
C ILE A 103 0.71 -7.04 4.78
N THR A 104 0.92 -8.35 4.93
CA THR A 104 1.54 -8.90 6.13
C THR A 104 3.04 -8.91 6.02
N ASP A 105 3.55 -9.24 4.82
CA ASP A 105 4.97 -9.44 4.56
C ASP A 105 5.34 -8.89 3.19
N LEU A 106 6.53 -8.29 3.12
CA LEU A 106 7.14 -7.78 1.89
C LEU A 106 8.54 -8.37 1.76
N TYR A 107 8.75 -9.15 0.71
CA TYR A 107 10.01 -9.81 0.40
C TYR A 107 10.71 -9.06 -0.73
N ILE A 108 11.80 -8.39 -0.39
CA ILE A 108 12.68 -7.65 -1.31
C ILE A 108 14.03 -8.36 -1.35
N ALA A 109 14.73 -8.28 -2.48
CA ALA A 109 16.05 -8.87 -2.63
C ALA A 109 17.06 -8.25 -1.62
N PRO A 110 17.97 -9.04 -1.02
CA PRO A 110 18.88 -8.55 0.01
C PRO A 110 19.92 -7.55 -0.52
N ASP A 111 20.14 -7.53 -1.83
CA ASP A 111 21.07 -6.63 -2.52
C ASP A 111 20.39 -5.35 -3.03
N ASP A 112 19.12 -5.11 -2.68
CA ASP A 112 18.46 -3.84 -2.94
C ASP A 112 19.00 -2.73 -2.04
N LEU A 113 19.19 -1.56 -2.64
CA LEU A 113 19.52 -0.36 -1.88
C LEU A 113 18.29 0.17 -1.14
N PRO A 114 18.44 0.85 0.02
CA PRO A 114 17.33 1.34 0.81
C PRO A 114 16.32 2.20 0.03
N TRP A 115 16.78 3.01 -0.93
CA TRP A 115 15.91 3.86 -1.75
C TRP A 115 14.97 3.03 -2.63
N SER A 116 15.48 1.98 -3.29
CA SER A 116 14.70 1.10 -4.17
C SER A 116 13.71 0.28 -3.34
N ALA A 117 14.16 -0.24 -2.20
CA ALA A 117 13.30 -0.92 -1.24
C ALA A 117 12.15 -0.02 -0.74
N ASN A 118 12.42 1.26 -0.48
CA ASN A 118 11.40 2.24 -0.08
C ASN A 118 10.40 2.55 -1.21
N MET A 119 10.85 2.62 -2.47
CA MET A 119 9.94 2.75 -3.61
C MET A 119 8.99 1.55 -3.74
N LYS A 120 9.51 0.33 -3.53
CA LYS A 120 8.70 -0.91 -3.52
C LYS A 120 7.71 -0.94 -2.36
N ARG A 121 8.12 -0.47 -1.17
CA ARG A 121 7.21 -0.28 -0.02
C ARG A 121 6.09 0.73 -0.32
N ALA A 122 6.44 1.89 -0.87
CA ALA A 122 5.48 2.92 -1.25
C ALA A 122 4.46 2.39 -2.26
N LEU A 123 4.94 1.73 -3.32
CA LEU A 123 4.08 1.09 -4.30
C LEU A 123 3.14 0.06 -3.67
N SER A 124 3.67 -0.83 -2.83
CA SER A 124 2.86 -1.86 -2.16
C SER A 124 1.77 -1.23 -1.30
N SER A 125 2.10 -0.16 -0.56
CA SER A 125 1.16 0.52 0.35
C SER A 125 -0.08 1.12 -0.35
N ILE A 126 0.01 1.42 -1.65
CA ILE A 126 -1.14 1.90 -2.45
C ILE A 126 -2.26 0.85 -2.46
N PHE A 127 -1.90 -0.42 -2.48
CA PHE A 127 -2.85 -1.54 -2.53
C PHE A 127 -3.37 -1.96 -1.16
N GLN A 128 -2.92 -1.32 -0.08
CA GLN A 128 -3.36 -1.65 1.27
C GLN A 128 -4.68 -0.96 1.59
N VAL A 129 -5.76 -1.75 1.55
CA VAL A 129 -7.14 -1.31 1.72
C VAL A 129 -7.95 -2.39 2.43
N ASN A 130 -8.66 -2.05 3.50
CA ASN A 130 -9.56 -2.99 4.16
C ASN A 130 -10.72 -3.40 3.23
N LEU A 131 -10.67 -4.63 2.71
CA LEU A 131 -11.66 -5.15 1.76
C LEU A 131 -13.01 -5.45 2.41
N ASP A 132 -13.07 -5.65 3.72
CA ASP A 132 -14.34 -5.90 4.41
C ASP A 132 -15.21 -4.62 4.44
N LEU A 133 -14.60 -3.43 4.48
CA LEU A 133 -15.31 -2.16 4.36
C LEU A 133 -16.05 -2.03 3.02
N LEU A 134 -15.46 -2.57 1.94
CA LEU A 134 -16.06 -2.54 0.61
C LEU A 134 -17.30 -3.44 0.53
N LYS A 135 -17.35 -4.53 1.30
CA LYS A 135 -18.50 -5.45 1.33
C LYS A 135 -19.67 -4.88 2.12
N VAL A 136 -19.37 -4.28 3.28
CA VAL A 136 -20.39 -3.71 4.16
C VAL A 136 -20.90 -2.37 3.65
N LYS A 137 -20.19 -1.75 2.69
CA LYS A 137 -20.48 -0.41 2.17
C LYS A 137 -20.60 0.63 3.29
N SER A 138 -19.73 0.53 4.30
CA SER A 138 -19.73 1.49 5.40
C SER A 138 -19.33 2.87 4.87
N LEU A 139 -20.23 3.84 4.97
CA LEU A 139 -20.02 5.21 4.48
C LEU A 139 -18.75 5.84 5.04
N VAL A 140 -18.50 5.62 6.34
CA VAL A 140 -17.31 6.08 7.04
C VAL A 140 -16.80 4.96 7.93
N SER A 141 -15.48 4.79 8.01
CA SER A 141 -14.83 3.88 8.94
C SER A 141 -13.50 4.47 9.38
N THR A 142 -13.16 4.29 10.65
CA THR A 142 -11.87 4.70 11.20
C THR A 142 -11.11 3.46 11.65
N GLY A 143 -9.79 3.50 11.56
CA GLY A 143 -8.94 2.36 11.91
C GLY A 143 -7.50 2.76 12.14
N ARG A 144 -6.65 1.75 12.31
CA ARG A 144 -5.20 1.91 12.36
C ARG A 144 -4.56 0.91 11.42
N GLU A 145 -3.53 1.33 10.70
CA GLU A 145 -2.78 0.44 9.82
C GLU A 145 -1.28 0.74 9.86
N GLU A 146 -0.49 -0.30 9.64
CA GLU A 146 0.93 -0.19 9.39
C GLU A 146 1.15 0.31 7.96
N THR A 147 1.74 1.48 7.78
CA THR A 147 1.96 2.14 6.49
C THR A 147 3.44 2.40 6.26
N VAL A 148 3.80 3.03 5.13
CA VAL A 148 5.17 3.55 4.93
C VAL A 148 5.60 4.60 5.95
N TYR A 149 4.66 5.19 6.68
CA TYR A 149 4.90 6.17 7.74
C TYR A 149 4.88 5.55 9.15
N GLY A 150 4.79 4.22 9.25
CA GLY A 150 4.59 3.49 10.50
C GLY A 150 3.12 3.26 10.81
N ASN A 151 2.79 3.04 12.08
CA ASN A 151 1.44 2.71 12.53
C ASN A 151 0.60 3.97 12.72
N CYS A 152 -0.34 4.25 11.82
CA CYS A 152 -1.08 5.50 11.78
C CYS A 152 -2.60 5.29 11.93
N ALA A 153 -3.31 6.28 12.48
CA ALA A 153 -4.76 6.34 12.38
C ALA A 153 -5.18 6.72 10.96
N ILE A 154 -6.21 6.04 10.45
CA ILE A 154 -6.67 6.14 9.08
C ILE A 154 -8.18 6.27 9.07
N ASP A 155 -8.67 7.16 8.21
CA ASP A 155 -10.08 7.35 7.94
C ASP A 155 -10.40 6.90 6.52
N TYR A 156 -11.46 6.11 6.39
CA TYR A 156 -12.02 5.63 5.14
C TYR A 156 -13.39 6.26 4.90
N VAL A 157 -13.59 6.75 3.68
CA VAL A 157 -14.89 7.23 3.21
C VAL A 157 -15.24 6.47 1.93
N VAL A 158 -16.32 5.68 1.98
CA VAL A 158 -16.82 4.93 0.82
C VAL A 158 -18.00 5.69 0.23
N ARG A 159 -17.98 5.86 -1.09
CA ARG A 159 -19.09 6.42 -1.86
C ARG A 159 -19.47 5.44 -2.96
N ASP A 160 -20.77 5.15 -3.08
CA ASP A 160 -21.28 4.52 -4.29
C ASP A 160 -21.08 5.50 -5.45
N SER A 161 -20.57 4.98 -6.57
CA SER A 161 -20.43 5.69 -7.84
C SER A 161 -21.42 5.08 -8.83
N ASP A 162 -21.76 5.81 -9.89
CA ASP A 162 -22.60 5.28 -10.96
C ASP A 162 -21.93 4.04 -11.60
N ASP A 163 -22.73 3.03 -11.98
CA ASP A 163 -22.34 1.76 -12.60
C ASP A 163 -21.50 0.78 -11.74
N GLU A 164 -22.06 0.27 -10.63
CA GLU A 164 -21.48 -0.83 -9.81
C GLU A 164 -20.05 -0.58 -9.29
N LYS A 165 -19.57 0.66 -9.36
CA LYS A 165 -18.25 1.07 -8.91
C LYS A 165 -18.34 1.67 -7.51
N LEU A 166 -17.35 1.34 -6.69
CA LEU A 166 -17.16 1.95 -5.38
C LEU A 166 -15.98 2.91 -5.45
N SER A 167 -16.20 4.13 -4.98
CA SER A 167 -15.13 5.10 -4.76
C SER A 167 -14.73 5.05 -3.29
N LEU A 168 -13.47 4.75 -3.02
CA LEU A 168 -12.89 4.77 -1.68
C LEU A 168 -11.92 5.94 -1.55
N HIS A 169 -12.10 6.76 -0.53
CA HIS A 169 -11.13 7.76 -0.11
C HIS A 169 -10.50 7.35 1.21
N LYS A 170 -9.17 7.30 1.25
CA LYS A 170 -8.37 6.95 2.42
C LYS A 170 -7.53 8.15 2.82
N THR A 171 -7.64 8.57 4.08
CA THR A 171 -6.85 9.66 4.64
C THR A 171 -6.00 9.13 5.79
N VAL A 172 -4.71 9.44 5.77
CA VAL A 172 -3.77 9.05 6.84
C VAL A 172 -3.52 10.26 7.74
N ASN A 173 -3.75 10.12 9.04
CA ASN A 173 -3.40 11.14 10.01
C ASN A 173 -1.92 11.00 10.42
N LEU A 174 -1.04 11.74 9.76
CA LEU A 174 0.41 11.70 9.99
C LEU A 174 0.84 12.07 11.43
N GLN A 175 0.05 12.89 12.14
CA GLN A 175 0.35 13.27 13.53
C GLN A 175 0.08 12.14 14.53
N SER A 176 -0.75 11.18 14.14
CA SER A 176 -1.13 10.02 14.98
C SER A 176 -0.22 8.81 14.80
N CYS A 177 0.76 8.91 13.91
CA CYS A 177 1.66 7.82 13.57
C CYS A 177 2.60 7.51 14.75
N VAL A 178 2.85 6.23 14.97
CA VAL A 178 3.85 5.72 15.91
C VAL A 178 4.91 4.98 15.10
N ASN A 179 6.16 5.00 15.57
CA ASN A 179 7.32 4.43 14.87
C ASN A 179 7.57 5.06 13.50
N LEU A 180 7.47 6.40 13.41
CA LEU A 180 7.80 7.09 12.17
C LEU A 180 9.29 6.85 11.83
N PRO A 181 9.62 6.45 10.60
CA PRO A 181 11.00 6.26 10.16
C PRO A 181 11.64 7.62 9.82
N VAL A 182 11.70 8.52 10.80
CA VAL A 182 12.29 9.87 10.66
C VAL A 182 13.63 9.91 11.35
N ASN A 183 14.64 10.38 10.62
CA ASN A 183 15.93 10.72 11.19
C ASN A 183 15.94 12.22 11.50
N HIS A 184 16.35 12.55 12.73
CA HIS A 184 16.53 13.94 13.15
C HIS A 184 18.01 14.28 13.12
N TRP A 185 18.35 15.36 12.42
CA TRP A 185 19.67 15.96 12.48
C TRP A 185 19.51 17.39 12.97
N GLN A 186 20.30 17.76 13.96
CA GLN A 186 20.33 19.11 14.50
C GLN A 186 21.79 19.54 14.64
N ASN A 187 22.09 20.76 14.20
CA ASN A 187 23.40 21.38 14.39
C ASN A 187 23.48 22.10 15.75
N SER A 188 22.41 22.08 16.54
CA SER A 188 22.30 22.69 17.86
C SER A 188 21.83 21.67 18.89
N PRO A 189 22.11 21.88 20.20
CA PRO A 189 21.54 21.08 21.26
C PRO A 189 20.01 21.12 21.25
N LYS A 190 19.38 20.04 21.73
CA LYS A 190 17.92 19.99 21.91
C LYS A 190 17.55 20.90 23.07
N TYR A 191 16.84 21.99 22.79
CA TYR A 191 16.23 22.81 23.84
C TYR A 191 14.82 22.28 24.08
N ASP A 192 14.67 21.46 25.11
CA ASP A 192 13.34 21.07 25.59
C ASP A 192 12.74 22.29 26.30
N CYS A 193 11.78 22.97 25.67
CA CYS A 193 11.04 24.05 26.29
C CYS A 193 10.14 23.46 27.38
N PRO A 194 10.39 23.73 28.68
CA PRO A 194 9.46 23.31 29.71
C PRO A 194 8.13 24.03 29.46
N SER A 195 7.03 23.29 29.49
CA SER A 195 5.68 23.81 29.27
C SER A 195 5.17 24.74 30.39
N SER A 196 5.97 24.96 31.44
CA SER A 196 5.71 26.00 32.44
C SER A 196 6.40 27.29 32.04
N PHE A 197 5.62 28.23 31.51
CA PHE A 197 5.93 29.66 31.60
C PHE A 197 6.17 29.99 33.08
N ILE A 198 7.43 30.06 33.48
CA ILE A 198 7.80 30.63 34.76
C ILE A 198 7.60 32.14 34.60
N ALA A 199 6.53 32.66 35.21
CA ALA A 199 6.40 34.07 35.50
C ALA A 199 7.47 34.46 36.54
N ILE A 200 8.71 34.70 36.12
CA ILE A 200 9.66 35.51 36.90
C ILE A 200 9.47 36.96 36.44
N PHE A 201 8.42 37.56 36.99
CA PHE A 201 8.42 38.97 37.35
C PHE A 201 7.91 39.02 38.78
N ASP A 202 8.72 38.55 39.73
CA ASP A 202 8.54 39.01 41.10
C ASP A 202 9.88 39.11 41.83
N SER A 203 10.00 40.21 42.56
CA SER A 203 11.07 40.63 43.46
C SER A 203 12.45 40.94 42.86
N GLY A 204 12.63 42.22 42.53
CA GLY A 204 13.96 42.82 42.50
C GLY A 204 14.60 42.80 43.89
N GLN A 205 15.82 42.25 43.97
CA GLN A 205 16.81 42.53 45.00
C GLN A 205 18.20 42.40 44.34
N LEU A 206 18.76 43.53 43.94
CA LEU A 206 20.19 43.67 43.64
C LEU A 206 20.96 43.64 44.97
N LYS A 207 22.01 42.83 45.03
CA LYS A 207 23.17 43.09 45.89
C LYS A 207 24.20 43.86 45.08
#